data_AF-W2D162-F1
#
_entry.id   AF-W2D162-F1
#
_cell.length_a   1.000
_cell.length_b   1.000
_cell.length_c   1.000
_cell.angle_alpha   90.00
_cell.angle_beta   90.00
_cell.angle_gamma   90.00
#
_symmetry.space_group_name_H-M   'P 1'
#
loop_
_entity.id
_entity.type
_entity.pdbx_description
1 polymer ?
#
loop_
_entity_poly.entity_id
_entity_poly.type
_entity_poly.pdbx_seq_one_letter_code
_entity_poly.pdbx_strand_id
1 'polypeptide(L)' 'HGIARATFDYCAAQTDYLRIDTHADNRPMLRAITRYGFRPCGIIYVRDGSPRLAFDLERPSAGRP' A
#
# COMPACT_ATOMS: atom_id res chain seq x y z
N HIS A 1 3.21 16.96 -7.47
CA HIS A 1 2.34 15.81 -7.19
C HIS A 1 2.79 14.63 -8.04
N GLY A 2 3.05 13.46 -7.44
CA GLY A 2 3.51 12.27 -8.19
C GLY A 2 2.36 11.29 -8.40
N ILE A 3 2.41 10.52 -9.50
CA ILE A 3 1.35 9.58 -9.90
C ILE A 3 0.99 8.61 -8.77
N ALA A 4 1.98 8.06 -8.06
CA ALA A 4 1.74 7.13 -6.95
C ALA A 4 0.78 7.70 -5.88
N ARG A 5 0.99 8.94 -5.45
CA ARG A 5 0.10 9.58 -4.46
C ARG A 5 -1.31 9.77 -5.01
N ALA A 6 -1.44 10.22 -6.25
CA ALA A 6 -2.76 10.39 -6.88
C ALA A 6 -3.52 9.06 -7.00
N THR A 7 -2.82 7.96 -7.34
CA THR A 7 -3.40 6.61 -7.36
C THR A 7 -3.82 6.16 -5.97
N PHE A 8 -2.97 6.34 -4.95
CA PHE A 8 -3.30 5.96 -3.58
C PHE A 8 -4.50 6.76 -3.05
N ASP A 9 -4.54 8.08 -3.29
CA ASP A 9 -5.66 8.94 -2.91
C ASP A 9 -6.98 8.49 -3.57
N TYR A 10 -6.93 8.16 -4.87
CA TYR A 10 -8.10 7.65 -5.58
C TYR A 10 -8.59 6.33 -4.97
N CYS A 11 -7.71 5.35 -4.76
CA CYS A 11 -8.08 4.06 -4.18
C CYS A 11 -8.60 4.20 -2.75
N ALA A 12 -7.98 5.07 -1.94
CA ALA A 12 -8.35 5.29 -0.54
C ALA A 12 -9.67 6.05 -0.39
N ALA A 13 -10.20 6.64 -1.47
CA ALA A 13 -11.55 7.19 -1.52
C ALA A 13 -12.62 6.12 -1.78
N GLN A 14 -12.24 4.93 -2.27
CA GLN A 14 -13.20 3.87 -2.63
C GLN A 14 -13.41 2.83 -1.51
N THR A 15 -12.44 2.68 -0.61
CA THR A 15 -12.47 1.69 0.47
C THR A 15 -11.64 2.16 1.66
N ASP A 16 -12.06 1.76 2.86
CA ASP A 16 -11.35 2.08 4.11
C ASP A 16 -10.11 1.20 4.34
N TYR A 17 -10.00 0.09 3.60
CA TYR A 17 -8.88 -0.84 3.73
C TYR A 17 -8.23 -1.13 2.37
N LEU A 18 -6.93 -0.83 2.27
CA LEU A 18 -6.11 -1.09 1.09
C LEU A 18 -4.94 -1.99 1.44
N ARG A 19 -4.54 -2.83 0.47
CA ARG A 19 -3.34 -3.67 0.55
C ARG A 19 -2.48 -3.44 -0.69
N ILE A 20 -1.17 -3.47 -0.50
CA ILE A 20 -0.19 -3.33 -1.57
C ILE A 20 1.04 -4.18 -1.26
N ASP A 21 1.63 -4.79 -2.29
CA ASP A 21 2.90 -5.48 -2.19
C ASP A 21 3.92 -4.93 -3.20
N THR A 22 5.21 -5.07 -2.89
CA THR A 22 6.28 -4.69 -3.80
C THR A 22 7.54 -5.54 -3.57
N HIS A 23 8.42 -5.59 -4.58
CA HIS A 23 9.75 -6.16 -4.42
C HIS A 23 10.60 -5.35 -3.42
N ALA A 24 11.45 -6.02 -2.64
CA ALA A 24 12.31 -5.39 -1.64
C ALA A 24 13.30 -4.37 -2.24
N ASP A 25 13.70 -4.57 -3.50
CA ASP A 25 14.62 -3.67 -4.21
C ASP A 25 13.92 -2.48 -4.88
N ASN A 26 12.58 -2.41 -4.88
CA ASN A 26 11.86 -1.29 -5.47
C ASN A 26 11.86 -0.08 -4.53
N ARG A 27 13.05 0.52 -4.35
CA ARG A 27 13.27 1.67 -3.46
C ARG A 27 12.34 2.84 -3.74
N PRO A 28 11.99 3.19 -5.00
CA PRO A 28 11.00 4.23 -5.28
C PRO A 28 9.62 3.90 -4.71
N MET A 29 9.09 2.70 -4.96
CA MET A 29 7.78 2.29 -4.45
C MET A 29 7.77 2.20 -2.93
N LEU A 30 8.82 1.65 -2.32
CA LEU A 30 8.94 1.58 -0.86
C LEU A 30 8.88 2.96 -0.20
N ARG A 31 9.56 3.96 -0.79
CA ARG A 31 9.47 5.35 -0.33
C ARG A 31 8.06 5.95 -0.52
N ALA A 32 7.38 5.61 -1.62
CA ALA A 32 6.03 6.10 -1.88
C ALA A 32 5.01 5.52 -0.88
N ILE A 33 5.05 4.20 -0.67
CA ILE A 33 4.19 3.45 0.27
C ILE A 33 4.36 4.00 1.69
N THR A 34 5.60 4.05 2.18
CA THR A 34 5.90 4.50 3.56
C THR A 34 5.56 5.97 3.77
N ARG A 35 5.84 6.86 2.80
CA ARG A 35 5.47 8.28 2.87
C ARG A 35 3.96 8.51 2.83
N TYR A 36 3.20 7.61 2.21
CA TYR A 36 1.75 7.73 2.14
C TYR A 36 1.06 7.33 3.45
N GLY A 37 1.65 6.38 4.19
CA GLY A 37 1.15 5.93 5.50
C GLY A 37 0.76 4.46 5.58
N PHE A 38 1.02 3.68 4.53
CA PHE A 38 0.90 2.22 4.59
C PHE A 38 1.86 1.64 5.63
N ARG A 39 1.42 0.61 6.34
CA ARG A 39 2.16 -0.07 7.40
C ARG A 39 2.61 -1.45 6.91
N PRO A 40 3.84 -1.87 7.22
CA PRO A 40 4.30 -3.22 6.87
C PRO A 40 3.48 -4.26 7.64
N CYS A 41 3.00 -5.29 6.95
CA CYS A 41 2.19 -6.35 7.55
C CYS A 41 2.74 -7.77 7.33
N GLY A 42 3.73 -7.95 6.45
CA GLY A 42 4.42 -9.23 6.32
C GLY A 42 5.09 -9.42 4.97
N ILE A 43 5.33 -10.70 4.63
CA ILE A 43 5.83 -11.14 3.33
C ILE A 43 4.79 -12.06 2.70
N ILE A 44 4.47 -11.83 1.43
CA ILE A 44 3.67 -12.77 0.63
C ILE A 44 4.55 -13.42 -0.43
N TYR A 45 4.14 -14.59 -0.90
CA TYR A 45 4.78 -15.29 -2.00
C TYR A 45 3.86 -15.23 -3.21
N VAL A 46 4.38 -14.71 -4.33
CA VAL A 46 3.61 -14.66 -5.59
C VAL A 46 3.75 -15.99 -6.33
N ARG A 47 3.07 -16.14 -7.47
CA ARG A 47 2.95 -17.43 -8.19
C ARG A 47 4.29 -18.10 -8.52
N ASP A 48 5.33 -17.32 -8.77
CA ASP A 48 6.68 -17.81 -9.06
C ASP A 48 7.49 -18.19 -7.80
N GLY A 49 6.89 -18.09 -6.62
CA GLY A 49 7.54 -18.36 -5.34
C GLY A 49 8.45 -17.23 -4.84
N SER A 50 8.56 -16.11 -5.56
CA SER A 50 9.39 -14.99 -5.12
C SER A 50 8.69 -14.17 -4.01
N PRO A 51 9.44 -13.67 -3.02
CA PRO A 51 8.85 -12.90 -1.91
C PRO A 51 8.49 -11.48 -2.35
N ARG A 52 7.45 -10.92 -1.73
CA ARG A 52 7.08 -9.50 -1.81
C ARG A 52 6.83 -8.96 -0.41
N LEU A 53 7.32 -7.74 -0.14
CA LEU A 53 6.99 -7.03 1.07
C LEU A 53 5.54 -6.56 0.96
N ALA A 54 4.71 -6.94 1.93
CA ALA A 54 3.30 -6.60 1.98
C ALA A 54 3.04 -5.50 2.99
N PHE A 55 2.13 -4.60 2.62
CA PHE A 55 1.69 -3.47 3.41
C PHE A 55 0.18 -3.33 3.36
N ASP A 56 -0.39 -2.74 4.40
CA ASP A 56 -1.78 -2.35 4.43
C ASP A 56 -1.96 -0.90 4.89
N LEU A 57 -3.12 -0.33 4.53
CA LEU A 57 -3.57 0.97 4.98
C LEU A 57 -5.01 0.80 5.44
N GLU A 58 -5.22 1.02 6.73
CA GLU A 58 -6.54 1.14 7.32
C GLU A 58 -6.81 2.61 7.60
N ARG A 59 -7.85 3.15 6.98
CA ARG A 59 -8.39 4.45 7.37
C ARG A 59 -9.24 4.21 8.61
N PRO A 60 -9.11 5.04 9.67
CA PRO A 60 -10.08 5.04 10.74
C PRO A 60 -11.45 5.16 10.11
N SER A 61 -12.39 4.28 10.48
CA SER A 61 -13.78 4.40 10.10
C SER A 61 -14.27 5.77 10.58
N ALA A 62 -14.25 6.75 9.68
CA ALA A 62 -14.99 7.98 9.90
C ALA A 62 -16.43 7.48 9.96
N GLY A 63 -17.03 7.49 11.16
CA GLY A 63 -18.41 7.07 11.37
C GLY A 63 -19.24 7.58 10.20
N ARG A 64 -19.60 6.65 9.31
CA ARG A 64 -20.38 6.98 8.13
C ARG A 64 -21.69 7.55 8.66
N PRO A 65 -22.16 8.72 8.18
CA PRO A 65 -23.39 9.32 8.69
C PRO A 65 -24.56 8.33 8.63
#